data_AF-A0A9D2GPY9-F1
#
_entry.id   AF-A0A9D2GPY9-F1
#
_cell.length_a   1.000
_cell.length_b   1.000
_cell.length_c   1.000
_cell.angle_alpha   90.00
_cell.angle_beta   90.00
_cell.angle_gamma   90.00
#
_symmetry.space_group_name_H-M   'P 1'
#
loop_
_entity.id
_entity.type
_entity.pdbx_description
1 polymer ?
#
loop_
_entity_poly.entity_id
_entity_poly.type
_entity_poly.pdbx_seq_one_letter_code
_entity_poly.pdbx_strand_id
1 'polypeptide(L)'
;MTGQDVDTVELDSMLELLSDKDEFTLDMVRERVFKLGWRAVEYFYQNMDKVERPYGRTVYRNVCEISSVLAFKEILDLLKSGEAFYVPDGLYSLTRILRPELAPDTFRLCYEDAGNSLICGMNDSMTAVEKVEMLNYVVYDKYGFRLDGGMNTDETTVLLPDLMEKRRGGVVGLSTVYFMLASYAGLPVYPLFPKSPGYFVAYFDGTDSLFTIDVGNYGRISEPVPKEDWKKTPFMGTDRTILYIYAASLRRFGLSDTFSDRLACMLLNKLLDVLAV
;
A
#
# COMPACT_ATOMS: atom_id res chain seq x y z
N MET A 1 -24.21 4.05 -7.51
CA MET A 1 -25.19 3.16 -6.86
C MET A 1 -25.80 3.90 -5.70
N THR A 2 -27.12 3.95 -5.65
CA THR A 2 -27.95 4.67 -4.68
C THR A 2 -27.57 4.31 -3.25
N GLY A 3 -27.20 5.31 -2.44
CA GLY A 3 -26.97 5.15 -1.02
C GLY A 3 -28.28 4.75 -0.34
N GLN A 4 -28.41 3.46 -0.02
CA GLN A 4 -29.30 3.08 1.07
C GLN A 4 -28.72 3.70 2.33
N ASP A 5 -29.50 4.55 3.01
CA ASP A 5 -29.26 4.86 4.40
C ASP A 5 -29.33 3.54 5.17
N VAL A 6 -28.20 3.17 5.77
CA VAL A 6 -28.10 1.96 6.56
C VAL A 6 -28.75 2.25 7.90
N ASP A 7 -29.70 1.43 8.31
CA ASP A 7 -30.35 1.57 9.61
C ASP A 7 -29.32 1.32 10.72
N THR A 8 -29.17 2.28 11.64
CA THR A 8 -28.26 2.15 12.78
C THR A 8 -28.63 0.97 13.67
N VAL A 9 -29.92 0.60 13.73
CA VAL A 9 -30.39 -0.58 14.47
C VAL A 9 -29.84 -1.86 13.85
N GLU A 10 -29.76 -1.92 12.51
CA GLU A 10 -29.16 -3.04 11.80
C GLU A 10 -27.65 -3.15 12.12
N LEU A 11 -26.94 -2.03 12.10
CA LEU A 11 -25.52 -1.97 12.40
C LEU A 11 -25.21 -2.35 13.86
N ASP A 12 -26.00 -1.86 14.81
CA ASP A 12 -25.87 -2.23 16.22
C ASP A 12 -26.10 -3.74 16.43
N SER A 13 -27.15 -4.29 15.79
CA SER A 13 -27.44 -5.73 15.85
C SER A 13 -26.29 -6.56 15.27
N MET A 14 -25.73 -6.17 14.12
CA MET A 14 -24.58 -6.86 13.54
C MET A 14 -23.35 -6.78 14.44
N LEU A 15 -23.08 -5.62 15.05
CA LEU A 15 -21.94 -5.43 15.95
C LEU A 15 -22.02 -6.35 17.18
N GLU A 16 -23.21 -6.54 17.74
CA GLU A 16 -23.45 -7.52 18.82
C GLU A 16 -23.22 -8.96 18.34
N LEU A 17 -23.77 -9.32 17.18
CA LEU A 17 -23.66 -10.67 16.60
C LEU A 17 -22.22 -11.06 16.23
N LEU A 18 -21.31 -10.10 16.06
CA LEU A 18 -19.87 -10.40 15.90
C LEU A 18 -19.24 -11.03 17.16
N SER A 19 -19.94 -11.09 18.29
CA SER A 19 -19.52 -11.81 19.49
C SER A 19 -19.99 -13.27 19.53
N ASP A 20 -20.89 -13.66 18.61
CA ASP A 20 -21.48 -14.99 18.57
C ASP A 20 -20.41 -16.06 18.26
N LYS A 21 -20.63 -17.29 18.75
CA LYS A 21 -19.79 -18.46 18.51
C LYS A 21 -20.28 -19.30 17.33
N ASP A 22 -21.51 -19.09 16.88
CA ASP A 22 -22.10 -19.77 15.74
C ASP A 22 -21.53 -19.22 14.43
N GLU A 23 -20.79 -20.06 13.71
CA GLU A 23 -20.10 -19.67 12.48
C GLU A 23 -21.09 -19.29 11.38
N PHE A 24 -22.28 -19.91 11.34
CA PHE A 24 -23.32 -19.58 10.36
C PHE A 24 -23.84 -18.14 10.55
N THR A 25 -24.09 -17.75 11.81
CA THR A 25 -24.46 -16.39 12.18
C THR A 25 -23.36 -15.40 11.81
N LEU A 26 -22.09 -15.71 12.11
CA LEU A 26 -20.97 -14.88 11.71
C LEU A 26 -20.87 -14.73 10.19
N ASP A 27 -21.08 -15.80 9.43
CA ASP A 27 -21.04 -15.76 7.96
C ASP A 27 -22.16 -14.89 7.37
N MET A 28 -23.37 -14.94 7.94
CA MET A 28 -24.46 -14.04 7.55
C MET A 28 -24.11 -12.57 7.81
N VAL A 29 -23.51 -12.27 8.97
CA VAL A 29 -23.05 -10.91 9.30
C VAL A 29 -21.94 -10.49 8.32
N ARG A 30 -20.94 -11.33 8.08
CA ARG A 30 -19.84 -11.06 7.11
C ARG A 30 -20.40 -10.76 5.73
N GLU A 31 -21.33 -11.56 5.21
CA GLU A 31 -21.96 -11.33 3.90
C GLU A 31 -22.67 -9.99 3.85
N ARG A 32 -23.42 -9.65 4.90
CA ARG A 32 -24.12 -8.36 4.98
C ARG A 32 -23.14 -7.19 5.05
N VAL A 33 -22.10 -7.29 5.87
CA VAL A 33 -21.05 -6.26 5.97
C VAL A 33 -20.33 -6.09 4.63
N PHE A 34 -20.03 -7.17 3.91
CA PHE A 34 -19.43 -7.07 2.58
C PHE A 34 -20.32 -6.36 1.55
N LYS A 35 -21.65 -6.45 1.66
CA LYS A 35 -22.59 -5.69 0.81
C LYS A 35 -22.61 -4.20 1.18
N LEU A 36 -22.43 -3.87 2.45
CA LEU A 36 -22.42 -2.49 2.96
C LEU A 36 -21.04 -1.81 2.79
N GLY A 37 -19.97 -2.60 2.72
CA GLY A 37 -18.59 -2.14 2.55
C GLY A 37 -18.05 -1.38 3.76
N TRP A 38 -17.18 -0.42 3.50
CA TRP A 38 -16.47 0.34 4.54
C TRP A 38 -17.38 1.13 5.47
N ARG A 39 -18.58 1.55 5.03
CA ARG A 39 -19.55 2.24 5.89
C ARG A 39 -19.89 1.44 7.16
N ALA A 40 -20.04 0.12 7.02
CA ALA A 40 -20.33 -0.75 8.16
C ALA A 40 -19.09 -0.95 9.05
N VAL A 41 -17.92 -1.11 8.44
CA VAL A 41 -16.65 -1.27 9.16
C VAL A 41 -16.29 -0.01 9.97
N GLU A 42 -16.40 1.17 9.36
CA GLU A 42 -16.17 2.46 10.01
C GLU A 42 -17.12 2.65 11.19
N TYR A 43 -18.40 2.31 11.01
CA TYR A 43 -19.38 2.33 12.10
C TYR A 43 -18.93 1.41 13.25
N PHE A 44 -18.51 0.17 12.96
CA PHE A 44 -18.06 -0.75 14.00
C PHE A 44 -16.87 -0.21 14.78
N TYR A 45 -15.84 0.32 14.11
CA TYR A 45 -14.69 0.91 14.80
C TYR A 45 -15.09 2.10 15.70
N GLN A 46 -16.00 2.94 15.25
CA GLN A 46 -16.49 4.10 16.01
C GLN A 46 -17.39 3.74 17.19
N ASN A 47 -18.00 2.55 17.18
CA ASN A 47 -18.98 2.11 18.18
C ASN A 47 -18.51 0.89 18.99
N MET A 48 -17.22 0.57 18.97
CA MET A 48 -16.64 -0.55 19.74
C MET A 48 -16.89 -0.44 21.25
N ASP A 49 -17.13 0.76 21.76
CA ASP A 49 -17.47 1.04 23.16
C ASP A 49 -18.85 0.50 23.57
N LYS A 50 -19.77 0.29 22.60
CA LYS A 50 -21.08 -0.35 22.83
C LYS A 50 -20.97 -1.84 23.12
N VAL A 51 -19.85 -2.48 22.75
CA VAL A 51 -19.68 -3.93 22.91
C VAL A 51 -19.48 -4.29 24.37
N GLU A 52 -20.36 -5.12 24.92
CA GLU A 52 -20.28 -5.56 26.30
C GLU A 52 -19.00 -6.39 26.58
N ARG A 53 -18.46 -6.24 27.79
CA ARG A 53 -17.37 -7.09 28.27
C ARG A 53 -17.92 -8.50 28.59
N PRO A 54 -17.17 -9.58 28.29
CA PRO A 54 -15.77 -9.61 27.85
C PRO A 54 -15.56 -9.69 26.33
N TYR A 55 -16.59 -9.45 25.51
CA TYR A 55 -16.60 -9.79 24.08
C TYR A 55 -15.82 -8.84 23.16
N GLY A 56 -15.47 -7.64 23.64
CA GLY A 56 -14.81 -6.60 22.83
C GLY A 56 -13.59 -7.09 22.03
N ARG A 57 -12.75 -7.96 22.58
CA ARG A 57 -11.58 -8.51 21.83
C ARG A 57 -12.00 -9.40 20.67
N THR A 58 -13.03 -10.23 20.85
CA THR A 58 -13.54 -11.13 19.81
C THR A 58 -14.18 -10.34 18.68
N VAL A 59 -15.02 -9.36 19.04
CA VAL A 59 -15.67 -8.48 18.07
C VAL A 59 -14.63 -7.70 17.28
N TYR A 60 -13.67 -7.06 17.96
CA TYR A 60 -12.58 -6.34 17.30
C TYR A 60 -11.81 -7.21 16.30
N ARG A 61 -11.46 -8.45 16.70
CA ARG A 61 -10.81 -9.40 15.80
C ARG A 61 -11.65 -9.67 14.55
N ASN A 62 -12.94 -9.94 14.70
CA ASN A 62 -13.84 -10.21 13.57
C ASN A 62 -13.98 -8.98 12.66
N VAL A 63 -14.05 -7.76 13.22
CA VAL A 63 -14.02 -6.51 12.45
C VAL A 63 -12.72 -6.39 11.66
N CYS A 64 -11.56 -6.65 12.26
CA CYS A 64 -10.27 -6.62 11.58
C CYS A 64 -10.19 -7.64 10.42
N GLU A 65 -10.70 -8.86 10.62
CA GLU A 65 -10.71 -9.90 9.59
C GLU A 65 -11.57 -9.50 8.39
N ILE A 66 -12.79 -9.00 8.65
CA ILE A 66 -13.69 -8.48 7.62
C ILE A 66 -13.04 -7.33 6.86
N SER A 67 -12.45 -6.37 7.58
CA SER A 67 -11.77 -5.21 7.00
C SER A 67 -10.61 -5.61 6.10
N SER A 68 -9.78 -6.57 6.54
CA SER A 68 -8.66 -7.09 5.75
C SER A 68 -9.13 -7.74 4.44
N VAL A 69 -10.24 -8.47 4.50
CA VAL A 69 -10.85 -9.10 3.31
C VAL A 69 -11.47 -8.05 2.38
N LEU A 70 -12.06 -6.99 2.90
CA LEU A 70 -12.54 -5.85 2.10
C LEU A 70 -11.39 -5.15 1.38
N ALA A 71 -10.31 -4.84 2.10
CA ALA A 71 -9.11 -4.24 1.53
C ALA A 71 -8.49 -5.10 0.42
N PHE A 72 -8.45 -6.42 0.61
CA PHE A 72 -8.05 -7.36 -0.44
C PHE A 72 -8.95 -7.29 -1.67
N LYS A 73 -10.28 -7.25 -1.49
CA LYS A 73 -11.23 -7.16 -2.62
C LYS A 73 -11.08 -5.86 -3.40
N GLU A 74 -10.84 -4.74 -2.72
CA GLU A 74 -10.61 -3.44 -3.37
C GLU A 74 -9.37 -3.46 -4.26
N ILE A 75 -8.28 -4.12 -3.84
CA ILE A 75 -7.09 -4.28 -4.68
C ILE A 75 -7.45 -5.12 -5.91
N LEU A 76 -8.21 -6.20 -5.76
CA LEU A 76 -8.65 -6.99 -6.91
C LEU A 76 -9.54 -6.20 -7.87
N ASP A 77 -10.40 -5.32 -7.35
CA ASP A 77 -11.25 -4.47 -8.18
C ASP A 77 -10.45 -3.36 -8.86
N LEU A 78 -9.47 -2.77 -8.18
CA LEU A 78 -8.50 -1.84 -8.76
C LEU A 78 -7.73 -2.49 -9.91
N LEU A 79 -7.26 -3.73 -9.74
CA LEU A 79 -6.54 -4.44 -10.80
C LEU A 79 -7.41 -4.79 -12.02
N LYS A 80 -8.75 -4.75 -11.89
CA LYS A 80 -9.67 -4.93 -13.03
C LYS A 80 -9.85 -3.65 -13.84
N SER A 81 -9.53 -2.47 -13.29
CA SER A 81 -9.75 -1.20 -14.00
C SER A 81 -8.71 -0.91 -15.09
N GLY A 82 -7.63 -1.70 -15.17
CA GLY A 82 -6.61 -1.60 -16.21
C GLY A 82 -5.19 -1.62 -15.65
N GLU A 83 -4.23 -1.22 -16.47
CA GLU A 83 -2.79 -1.18 -16.12
C GLU A 83 -2.38 0.11 -15.40
N ALA A 84 -3.18 1.16 -15.54
CA ALA A 84 -2.97 2.45 -14.88
C ALA A 84 -4.08 2.70 -13.86
N PHE A 85 -3.69 3.06 -12.66
CA PHE A 85 -4.61 3.46 -11.59
C PHE A 85 -3.91 4.44 -10.65
N TYR A 86 -4.67 5.11 -9.80
CA TYR A 86 -4.09 5.99 -8.81
C TYR A 86 -3.34 5.16 -7.75
N VAL A 87 -2.01 5.07 -7.87
CA VAL A 87 -1.14 4.23 -7.02
C VAL A 87 -1.40 4.41 -5.53
N PRO A 88 -1.61 5.63 -4.99
CA PRO A 88 -1.91 5.79 -3.57
C PRO A 88 -3.14 5.00 -3.09
N ASP A 89 -4.17 4.79 -3.91
CA ASP A 89 -5.34 3.98 -3.53
C ASP A 89 -4.97 2.50 -3.38
N GLY A 90 -4.11 1.99 -4.26
CA GLY A 90 -3.59 0.62 -4.18
C GLY A 90 -2.69 0.42 -2.97
N LEU A 91 -1.79 1.39 -2.69
CA LEU A 91 -0.93 1.37 -1.51
C LEU A 91 -1.75 1.48 -0.21
N TYR A 92 -2.79 2.32 -0.20
CA TYR A 92 -3.70 2.43 0.94
C TYR A 92 -4.41 1.11 1.22
N SER A 93 -4.98 0.49 0.19
CA SER A 93 -5.67 -0.79 0.31
C SER A 93 -4.73 -1.91 0.80
N LEU A 94 -3.48 -1.95 0.31
CA LEU A 94 -2.46 -2.88 0.81
C LEU A 94 -2.12 -2.63 2.29
N THR A 95 -1.98 -1.36 2.68
CA THR A 95 -1.72 -0.94 4.07
C THR A 95 -2.85 -1.41 5.00
N ARG A 96 -4.11 -1.28 4.56
CA ARG A 96 -5.29 -1.68 5.34
C ARG A 96 -5.42 -3.17 5.61
N ILE A 97 -4.71 -4.03 4.89
CA ILE A 97 -4.64 -5.47 5.24
C ILE A 97 -3.97 -5.66 6.61
N LEU A 98 -3.02 -4.78 6.98
CA LEU A 98 -2.30 -4.83 8.26
C LEU A 98 -2.78 -3.79 9.28
N ARG A 99 -3.36 -2.68 8.79
CA ARG A 99 -3.89 -1.57 9.58
C ARG A 99 -5.33 -1.25 9.15
N PRO A 100 -6.28 -2.17 9.37
CA PRO A 100 -7.64 -2.03 8.86
C PRO A 100 -8.41 -0.81 9.41
N GLU A 101 -8.01 -0.30 10.57
CA GLU A 101 -8.54 0.89 11.22
C GLU A 101 -8.04 2.21 10.61
N LEU A 102 -7.08 2.15 9.68
CA LEU A 102 -6.49 3.34 9.08
C LEU A 102 -7.50 4.10 8.22
N ALA A 103 -7.87 5.30 8.65
CA ALA A 103 -8.78 6.17 7.91
C ALA A 103 -8.17 6.68 6.59
N PRO A 104 -8.98 6.89 5.53
CA PRO A 104 -8.49 7.33 4.22
C PRO A 104 -7.77 8.69 4.29
N ASP A 105 -8.35 9.64 5.02
CA ASP A 105 -7.76 10.98 5.17
C ASP A 105 -6.41 10.94 5.90
N THR A 106 -6.26 10.09 6.92
CA THR A 106 -4.99 9.90 7.62
C THR A 106 -3.91 9.41 6.66
N PHE A 107 -4.24 8.45 5.78
CA PHE A 107 -3.30 7.98 4.77
C PHE A 107 -3.00 9.05 3.71
N ARG A 108 -4.01 9.78 3.21
CA ARG A 108 -3.82 10.87 2.24
C ARG A 108 -2.88 11.96 2.77
N LEU A 109 -3.13 12.41 4.00
CA LEU A 109 -2.34 13.46 4.64
C LEU A 109 -0.87 13.07 4.88
N CYS A 110 -0.54 11.76 4.89
CA CYS A 110 0.84 11.34 5.09
C CYS A 110 1.76 11.67 3.90
N TYR A 111 1.19 11.83 2.69
CA TYR A 111 1.98 12.09 1.47
C TYR A 111 1.62 13.35 0.70
N GLU A 112 0.40 13.89 0.88
CA GLU A 112 -0.12 14.97 0.05
C GLU A 112 0.78 16.21 0.03
N ASP A 113 1.33 16.61 1.18
CA ASP A 113 2.25 17.76 1.26
C ASP A 113 3.56 17.53 0.47
N ALA A 114 4.14 16.33 0.56
CA ALA A 114 5.35 15.96 -0.17
C ALA A 114 5.08 15.84 -1.68
N GLY A 115 3.96 15.23 -2.05
CA GLY A 115 3.53 15.14 -3.44
C GLY A 115 3.27 16.51 -4.06
N ASN A 116 2.55 17.39 -3.36
CA ASN A 116 2.30 18.76 -3.82
C ASN A 116 3.59 19.58 -3.94
N SER A 117 4.51 19.40 -3.00
CA SER A 117 5.84 20.01 -3.05
C SER A 117 6.62 19.61 -4.31
N LEU A 118 6.52 18.34 -4.73
CA LEU A 118 7.13 17.85 -5.95
C LEU A 118 6.47 18.45 -7.19
N ILE A 119 5.14 18.42 -7.26
CA ILE A 119 4.39 19.03 -8.38
C ILE A 119 4.74 20.50 -8.54
N CYS A 120 4.79 21.27 -7.44
CA CYS A 120 5.13 22.70 -7.46
C CYS A 120 6.56 22.99 -7.91
N GLY A 121 7.49 22.04 -7.69
CA GLY A 121 8.89 22.17 -8.11
C GLY A 121 9.12 21.82 -9.58
N MET A 122 8.14 21.19 -10.23
CA MET A 122 8.27 20.72 -11.61
C MET A 122 7.59 21.64 -12.62
N ASN A 123 8.05 21.57 -13.86
CA ASN A 123 7.38 22.15 -15.01
C ASN A 123 7.58 21.27 -16.26
N ASP A 124 6.77 21.52 -17.29
CA ASP A 124 6.74 20.68 -18.50
C ASP A 124 8.02 20.76 -19.35
N SER A 125 8.82 21.81 -19.18
CA SER A 125 10.07 21.99 -19.94
C SER A 125 11.26 21.21 -19.37
N MET A 126 11.12 20.65 -18.17
CA MET A 126 12.17 19.86 -17.53
C MET A 126 12.39 18.54 -18.25
N THR A 127 13.66 18.18 -18.41
CA THR A 127 14.10 16.84 -18.84
C THR A 127 13.73 15.78 -17.80
N ALA A 128 13.75 14.50 -18.21
CA ALA A 128 13.53 13.38 -17.30
C ALA A 128 14.52 13.38 -16.11
N VAL A 129 15.78 13.75 -16.37
CA VAL A 129 16.83 13.85 -15.34
C VAL A 129 16.49 14.97 -14.34
N GLU A 130 16.16 16.18 -14.82
CA GLU A 130 15.79 17.30 -13.96
C GLU A 130 14.53 16.99 -13.13
N LYS A 131 13.54 16.29 -13.69
CA LYS A 131 12.34 15.85 -12.94
C LYS A 131 12.71 14.88 -11.82
N VAL A 132 13.63 13.95 -12.06
CA VAL A 132 14.13 13.01 -11.05
C VAL A 132 15.01 13.70 -10.02
N GLU A 133 15.82 14.68 -10.40
CA GLU A 133 16.58 15.52 -9.46
C GLU A 133 15.65 16.33 -8.54
N MET A 134 14.52 16.82 -9.06
CA MET A 134 13.48 17.46 -8.25
C MET A 134 12.83 16.47 -7.27
N LEU A 135 12.53 15.25 -7.70
CA LEU A 135 12.06 14.17 -6.82
C LEU A 135 13.10 13.84 -5.75
N ASN A 136 14.38 13.73 -6.11
CA ASN A 136 15.48 13.52 -5.18
C ASN A 136 15.56 14.64 -4.15
N TYR A 137 15.50 15.91 -4.58
CA TYR A 137 15.49 17.05 -3.67
C TYR A 137 14.32 16.99 -2.70
N VAL A 138 13.10 16.69 -3.18
CA VAL A 138 11.93 16.56 -2.30
C VAL A 138 12.16 15.45 -1.28
N VAL A 139 12.51 14.24 -1.72
CA VAL A 139 12.70 13.09 -0.83
C VAL A 139 13.83 13.33 0.16
N TYR A 140 15.02 13.68 -0.30
CA TYR A 140 16.22 13.65 0.54
C TYR A 140 16.56 14.98 1.22
N ASP A 141 16.40 16.10 0.51
CA ASP A 141 16.80 17.41 1.05
C ASP A 141 15.65 18.10 1.80
N LYS A 142 14.46 18.15 1.19
CA LYS A 142 13.30 18.85 1.76
C LYS A 142 12.64 18.03 2.88
N TYR A 143 12.34 16.76 2.62
CA TYR A 143 11.69 15.89 3.60
C TYR A 143 12.67 15.05 4.43
N GLY A 144 13.94 14.93 4.02
CA GLY A 144 14.99 14.39 4.88
C GLY A 144 14.95 12.87 5.03
N PHE A 145 14.42 12.13 4.05
CA PHE A 145 14.40 10.66 4.08
C PHE A 145 15.82 10.08 4.11
N ARG A 146 16.06 9.06 4.96
CA ARG A 146 17.39 8.43 5.11
C ARG A 146 17.31 6.92 5.28
N LEU A 147 18.36 6.22 4.85
CA LEU A 147 18.51 4.80 5.13
C LEU A 147 18.69 4.55 6.63
N ASP A 148 18.16 3.42 7.10
CA ASP A 148 18.53 2.88 8.41
C ASP A 148 19.96 2.32 8.38
N GLY A 149 20.81 2.85 9.26
CA GLY A 149 22.26 2.64 9.25
C GLY A 149 22.73 1.34 9.93
N GLY A 150 21.96 0.25 9.86
CA GLY A 150 22.29 -1.00 10.57
C GLY A 150 22.05 -2.26 9.74
N MET A 151 23.06 -3.13 9.66
CA MET A 151 22.96 -4.45 9.02
C MET A 151 22.11 -5.48 9.82
N ASN A 152 21.66 -5.14 11.03
CA ASN A 152 20.93 -6.02 11.95
C ASN A 152 19.78 -5.29 12.66
N THR A 153 18.69 -5.01 11.96
CA THR A 153 17.39 -4.75 12.61
C THR A 153 16.34 -5.56 11.87
N ASP A 154 15.88 -6.63 12.51
CA ASP A 154 14.79 -7.50 12.05
C ASP A 154 13.46 -6.72 11.84
N GLU A 155 13.42 -5.43 12.20
CA GLU A 155 12.30 -4.51 12.01
C GLU A 155 12.62 -3.46 10.94
N THR A 156 12.61 -3.87 9.66
CA THR A 156 12.58 -2.87 8.58
C THR A 156 11.20 -2.24 8.54
N THR A 157 11.08 -0.95 8.82
CA THR A 157 9.80 -0.23 8.68
C THR A 157 9.36 -0.30 7.21
N VAL A 158 8.16 -0.84 6.94
CA VAL A 158 7.62 -1.01 5.58
C VAL A 158 6.22 -0.42 5.40
N LEU A 159 5.47 -0.14 6.46
CA LEU A 159 4.18 0.53 6.32
C LEU A 159 4.41 1.97 5.86
N LEU A 160 3.68 2.40 4.82
CA LEU A 160 3.92 3.70 4.20
C LEU A 160 3.67 4.86 5.19
N PRO A 161 2.60 4.86 6.02
CA PRO A 161 2.44 5.89 7.04
C PRO A 161 3.64 6.01 7.99
N ASP A 162 4.15 4.86 8.46
CA ASP A 162 5.29 4.81 9.37
C ASP A 162 6.59 5.31 8.70
N LEU A 163 6.78 5.00 7.41
CA LEU A 163 7.89 5.52 6.61
C LEU A 163 7.82 7.04 6.46
N MET A 164 6.63 7.57 6.14
CA MET A 164 6.41 9.02 5.97
C MET A 164 6.60 9.78 7.28
N GLU A 165 6.18 9.20 8.40
CA GLU A 165 6.37 9.78 9.74
C GLU A 165 7.85 9.77 10.16
N LYS A 166 8.49 8.60 10.12
CA LYS A 166 9.87 8.43 10.61
C LYS A 166 10.91 9.03 9.67
N ARG A 167 10.58 9.18 8.37
CA ARG A 167 11.50 9.56 7.29
C ARG A 167 12.74 8.67 7.25
N ARG A 168 12.58 7.41 7.64
CA ARG A 168 13.64 6.42 7.76
C ARG A 168 13.13 5.04 7.40
N GLY A 169 13.95 4.27 6.70
CA GLY A 169 13.65 2.89 6.37
C GLY A 169 14.79 2.21 5.61
N GLY A 170 14.62 0.92 5.35
CA GLY A 170 15.49 0.21 4.42
C GLY A 170 15.24 0.62 2.96
N VAL A 171 16.10 0.17 2.05
CA VAL A 171 16.02 0.49 0.61
C VAL A 171 14.62 0.20 0.04
N VAL A 172 14.01 -0.93 0.40
CA VAL A 172 12.66 -1.29 -0.10
C VAL A 172 11.60 -0.29 0.36
N GLY A 173 11.60 0.08 1.64
CA GLY A 173 10.64 1.05 2.17
C GLY A 173 10.83 2.43 1.56
N LEU A 174 12.06 2.91 1.46
CA LEU A 174 12.35 4.19 0.80
C LEU A 174 11.96 4.15 -0.68
N SER A 175 12.17 3.03 -1.39
CA SER A 175 11.70 2.90 -2.77
C SER A 175 10.19 2.98 -2.87
N THR A 176 9.43 2.43 -1.92
CA THR A 176 7.96 2.60 -1.89
C THR A 176 7.57 4.07 -1.78
N VAL A 177 8.21 4.83 -0.89
CA VAL A 177 7.99 6.29 -0.80
C VAL A 177 8.31 6.97 -2.13
N TYR A 178 9.44 6.59 -2.74
CA TYR A 178 9.90 7.13 -4.02
C TYR A 178 8.89 6.87 -5.14
N PHE A 179 8.39 5.64 -5.27
CA PHE A 179 7.37 5.26 -6.26
C PHE A 179 6.03 5.97 -6.02
N MET A 180 5.61 6.10 -4.77
CA MET A 180 4.36 6.78 -4.42
C MET A 180 4.40 8.25 -4.81
N LEU A 181 5.49 8.97 -4.48
CA LEU A 181 5.63 10.38 -4.83
C LEU A 181 5.81 10.58 -6.33
N ALA A 182 6.59 9.72 -6.99
CA ALA A 182 6.75 9.75 -8.45
C ALA A 182 5.40 9.55 -9.15
N SER A 183 4.63 8.54 -8.77
CA SER A 183 3.31 8.28 -9.34
C SER A 183 2.32 9.42 -9.05
N TYR A 184 2.32 9.96 -7.82
CA TYR A 184 1.49 11.12 -7.47
C TYR A 184 1.77 12.32 -8.39
N ALA A 185 3.03 12.52 -8.77
CA ALA A 185 3.45 13.62 -9.64
C ALA A 185 3.45 13.27 -11.14
N GLY A 186 2.93 12.09 -11.52
CA GLY A 186 2.83 11.63 -12.91
C GLY A 186 4.15 11.25 -13.56
N LEU A 187 5.18 10.92 -12.77
CA LEU A 187 6.48 10.48 -13.29
C LEU A 187 6.49 8.97 -13.52
N PRO A 188 6.97 8.48 -14.68
CA PRO A 188 7.02 7.06 -15.03
C PRO A 188 8.20 6.34 -14.35
N VAL A 189 8.25 6.39 -13.01
CA VAL A 189 9.28 5.72 -12.20
C VAL A 189 8.72 4.44 -11.62
N TYR A 190 9.28 3.31 -12.02
CA TYR A 190 8.77 1.98 -11.68
C TYR A 190 9.90 1.05 -11.23
N PRO A 191 9.58 -0.01 -10.46
CA PRO A 191 10.53 -1.07 -10.22
C PRO A 191 10.75 -1.88 -11.50
N LEU A 192 12.03 -2.10 -11.82
CA LEU A 192 12.52 -2.91 -12.92
C LEU A 192 13.12 -4.19 -12.34
N PHE A 193 12.60 -5.35 -12.75
CA PHE A 193 13.08 -6.65 -12.26
C PHE A 193 14.02 -7.31 -13.27
N PRO A 194 15.33 -7.39 -12.97
CA PRO A 194 16.27 -8.14 -13.79
C PRO A 194 16.07 -9.65 -13.62
N LYS A 195 16.72 -10.46 -14.47
CA LYS A 195 16.79 -11.92 -14.33
C LYS A 195 17.58 -12.35 -13.09
N SER A 196 18.40 -11.46 -12.52
CA SER A 196 19.04 -11.65 -11.23
C SER A 196 18.09 -11.31 -10.06
N PRO A 197 18.36 -11.79 -8.84
CA PRO A 197 17.61 -11.36 -7.66
C PRO A 197 17.66 -9.84 -7.45
N GLY A 198 16.56 -9.28 -6.94
CA GLY A 198 16.44 -7.85 -6.64
C GLY A 198 15.60 -7.09 -7.66
N TYR A 199 15.72 -5.76 -7.62
CA TYR A 199 15.07 -4.82 -8.53
C TYR A 199 15.91 -3.56 -8.61
N PHE A 200 15.69 -2.78 -9.66
CA PHE A 200 16.17 -1.41 -9.80
C PHE A 200 14.99 -0.46 -9.75
N VAL A 201 15.21 0.77 -9.29
CA VAL A 201 14.28 1.87 -9.52
C VAL A 201 14.68 2.49 -10.85
N ALA A 202 13.74 2.62 -11.79
CA ALA A 202 14.04 3.09 -13.14
C ALA A 202 13.02 4.10 -13.62
N TYR A 203 13.49 5.11 -14.35
CA TYR A 203 12.65 5.99 -15.14
C TYR A 203 12.39 5.33 -16.50
N PHE A 204 11.13 5.27 -16.92
CA PHE A 204 10.71 4.66 -18.19
C PHE A 204 10.37 5.72 -19.23
N ASP A 205 10.76 5.46 -20.47
CA ASP A 205 10.27 6.14 -21.66
C ASP A 205 9.63 5.10 -22.59
N GLY A 206 8.30 5.14 -22.67
CA GLY A 206 7.52 4.07 -23.30
C GLY A 206 7.80 2.70 -22.65
N THR A 207 8.43 1.80 -23.39
CA THR A 207 8.70 0.43 -22.94
C THR A 207 10.15 0.19 -22.51
N ASP A 208 10.97 1.22 -22.52
CA ASP A 208 12.41 1.14 -22.28
C ASP A 208 12.78 1.92 -21.02
N SER A 209 13.80 1.44 -20.29
CA SER A 209 14.38 2.20 -19.19
C SER A 209 15.31 3.25 -19.75
N LEU A 210 15.11 4.51 -19.38
CA LEU A 210 15.99 5.61 -19.77
C LEU A 210 17.23 5.66 -18.88
N PHE A 211 17.05 5.47 -17.57
CA PHE A 211 18.11 5.37 -16.59
C PHE A 211 17.62 4.70 -15.31
N THR A 212 18.54 4.30 -14.44
CA THR A 212 18.26 3.79 -13.10
C THR A 212 18.56 4.82 -12.01
N ILE A 213 17.93 4.64 -10.86
CA ILE A 213 17.98 5.53 -9.70
C ILE A 213 18.37 4.69 -8.48
N ASP A 214 19.48 5.04 -7.83
CA ASP A 214 19.91 4.40 -6.59
C ASP A 214 19.29 5.10 -5.38
N VAL A 215 18.13 4.61 -4.94
CA VAL A 215 17.42 5.12 -3.77
C VAL A 215 18.24 4.97 -2.47
N GLY A 216 19.15 4.01 -2.41
CA GLY A 216 20.05 3.83 -1.27
C GLY A 216 21.18 4.85 -1.22
N ASN A 217 21.45 5.52 -2.35
CA ASN A 217 22.49 6.52 -2.49
C ASN A 217 21.90 7.86 -2.96
N TYR A 218 20.91 8.36 -2.21
CA TYR A 218 20.30 9.67 -2.42
C TYR A 218 19.78 9.91 -3.85
N GLY A 219 19.26 8.86 -4.48
CA GLY A 219 18.67 8.92 -5.81
C GLY A 219 19.69 9.11 -6.94
N ARG A 220 20.95 8.70 -6.73
CA ARG A 220 21.99 8.79 -7.74
C ARG A 220 21.55 8.12 -9.05
N ILE A 221 21.61 8.87 -10.14
CA ILE A 221 21.26 8.39 -11.48
C ILE A 221 22.42 7.58 -12.06
N SER A 222 22.09 6.47 -12.70
CA SER A 222 23.03 5.55 -13.36
C SER A 222 22.47 5.05 -14.70
N GLU A 223 23.32 4.39 -15.49
CA GLU A 223 22.93 3.80 -16.77
C GLU A 223 21.68 2.89 -16.66
N PRO A 224 20.86 2.78 -17.72
CA PRO A 224 19.71 1.89 -17.73
C PRO A 224 20.14 0.42 -17.70
N VAL A 225 19.22 -0.45 -17.25
CA VAL A 225 19.40 -1.90 -17.35
C VAL A 225 18.98 -2.35 -18.75
N PRO A 226 19.83 -3.06 -19.52
CA PRO A 226 19.47 -3.56 -20.84
C PRO A 226 18.24 -4.47 -20.80
N LYS A 227 17.33 -4.31 -21.78
CA LYS A 227 16.03 -4.99 -21.81
C LYS A 227 16.14 -6.50 -21.90
N GLU A 228 17.20 -7.00 -22.54
CA GLU A 228 17.55 -8.41 -22.60
C GLU A 228 17.80 -9.02 -21.23
N ASP A 229 18.15 -8.23 -20.22
CA ASP A 229 18.41 -8.68 -18.85
C ASP A 229 17.18 -8.64 -17.96
N TRP A 230 16.04 -8.17 -18.46
CA TRP A 230 14.80 -8.08 -17.68
C TRP A 230 14.11 -9.44 -17.57
N LYS A 231 13.33 -9.62 -16.51
CA LYS A 231 12.27 -10.64 -16.51
C LYS A 231 11.24 -10.31 -17.58
N LYS A 232 10.74 -11.35 -18.24
CA LYS A 232 9.67 -11.23 -19.24
C LYS A 232 8.32 -11.27 -18.54
N THR A 233 7.74 -10.10 -18.34
CA THR A 233 6.43 -9.91 -17.73
C THR A 233 5.68 -8.81 -18.48
N PRO A 234 4.37 -8.95 -18.72
CA PRO A 234 3.58 -7.92 -19.38
C PRO A 234 3.43 -6.65 -18.52
N PHE A 235 3.77 -6.71 -17.23
CA PHE A 235 3.51 -5.62 -16.28
C PHE A 235 4.73 -4.72 -16.05
N MET A 236 5.88 -4.99 -16.67
CA MET A 236 7.09 -4.17 -16.45
C MET A 236 6.82 -2.70 -16.79
N GLY A 237 7.19 -1.79 -15.89
CA GLY A 237 6.95 -0.35 -16.10
C GLY A 237 5.50 0.09 -15.90
N THR A 238 4.72 -0.60 -15.06
CA THR A 238 3.31 -0.26 -14.76
C THR A 238 3.09 -0.07 -13.27
N ASP A 239 1.97 0.56 -12.89
CA ASP A 239 1.58 0.76 -11.49
C ASP A 239 1.46 -0.56 -10.71
N ARG A 240 1.18 -1.66 -11.41
CA ARG A 240 1.10 -3.01 -10.85
C ARG A 240 2.42 -3.48 -10.25
N THR A 241 3.57 -3.11 -10.82
CA THR A 241 4.87 -3.54 -10.28
C THR A 241 5.22 -2.80 -9.00
N ILE A 242 4.72 -1.56 -8.83
CA ILE A 242 4.78 -0.83 -7.56
C ILE A 242 3.96 -1.56 -6.50
N LEU A 243 2.72 -1.97 -6.82
CA LEU A 243 1.91 -2.75 -5.87
C LEU A 243 2.55 -4.10 -5.53
N TYR A 244 3.16 -4.78 -6.50
CA TYR A 244 3.88 -6.04 -6.27
C TYR A 244 4.99 -5.85 -5.24
N ILE A 245 5.85 -4.85 -5.43
CA ILE A 245 6.98 -4.63 -4.53
C ILE A 245 6.51 -4.25 -3.12
N TYR A 246 5.44 -3.47 -3.04
CA TYR A 246 4.86 -3.06 -1.76
C TYR A 246 4.26 -4.27 -1.03
N ALA A 247 3.41 -5.05 -1.70
CA ALA A 247 2.84 -6.28 -1.15
C ALA A 247 3.91 -7.28 -0.69
N ALA A 248 4.98 -7.43 -1.49
CA ALA A 248 6.11 -8.31 -1.15
C ALA A 248 6.84 -7.82 0.11
N SER A 249 7.01 -6.50 0.25
CA SER A 249 7.63 -5.89 1.43
C SER A 249 6.77 -6.08 2.68
N LEU A 250 5.46 -5.85 2.60
CA LEU A 250 4.52 -6.09 3.69
C LEU A 250 4.51 -7.55 4.11
N ARG A 251 4.52 -8.47 3.14
CA ARG A 251 4.52 -9.91 3.42
C ARG A 251 5.78 -10.37 4.14
N ARG A 252 6.91 -9.74 3.83
CA ARG A 252 8.22 -10.11 4.35
C ARG A 252 8.53 -9.47 5.69
N PHE A 253 8.17 -8.20 5.88
CA PHE A 253 8.63 -7.38 7.01
C PHE A 253 7.50 -6.77 7.85
N GLY A 254 6.25 -6.80 7.37
CA GLY A 254 5.13 -6.14 8.04
C GLY A 254 4.40 -7.01 9.08
N LEU A 255 4.71 -8.31 9.17
CA LEU A 255 3.98 -9.27 10.00
C LEU A 255 4.80 -9.64 11.24
N SER A 256 4.13 -9.84 12.37
CA SER A 256 4.70 -10.03 13.72
C SER A 256 4.35 -11.39 14.36
N ASP A 257 3.99 -12.39 13.55
CA ASP A 257 3.56 -13.74 13.96
C ASP A 257 2.32 -13.82 14.89
N THR A 258 1.41 -12.85 14.83
CA THR A 258 0.12 -12.89 15.54
C THR A 258 -0.98 -13.65 14.76
N PHE A 259 -2.14 -13.94 15.37
CA PHE A 259 -3.23 -14.64 14.68
C PHE A 259 -3.83 -13.82 13.52
N SER A 260 -4.00 -12.51 13.68
CA SER A 260 -4.36 -11.58 12.60
C SER A 260 -3.35 -11.63 11.45
N ASP A 261 -2.08 -11.89 11.76
CA ASP A 261 -1.02 -11.98 10.75
C ASP A 261 -1.16 -13.21 9.86
N ARG A 262 -1.88 -14.27 10.29
CA ARG A 262 -2.14 -15.45 9.43
C ARG A 262 -3.08 -15.13 8.28
N LEU A 263 -4.16 -14.40 8.54
CA LEU A 263 -5.08 -13.97 7.49
C LEU A 263 -4.39 -12.97 6.57
N ALA A 264 -3.72 -11.95 7.12
CA ALA A 264 -2.95 -10.98 6.34
C ALA A 264 -1.90 -11.66 5.46
N CYS A 265 -1.14 -12.62 6.01
CA CYS A 265 -0.21 -13.47 5.27
C CYS A 265 -0.88 -14.18 4.09
N MET A 266 -2.02 -14.83 4.31
CA MET A 266 -2.77 -15.53 3.26
C MET A 266 -3.24 -14.58 2.16
N LEU A 267 -3.79 -13.43 2.53
CA LEU A 267 -4.28 -12.42 1.60
C LEU A 267 -3.13 -11.84 0.76
N LEU A 268 -2.00 -11.51 1.40
CA LEU A 268 -0.80 -11.02 0.70
C LEU A 268 -0.21 -12.07 -0.25
N ASN A 269 -0.15 -13.36 0.14
CA ASN A 269 0.32 -14.40 -0.79
C ASN A 269 -0.59 -14.49 -2.02
N LYS A 270 -1.93 -14.47 -1.83
CA LYS A 270 -2.88 -14.45 -2.95
C LYS A 270 -2.71 -13.22 -3.83
N LEU A 271 -2.45 -12.05 -3.23
CA LEU A 271 -2.18 -10.84 -4.01
C LEU A 271 -0.88 -10.95 -4.79
N LEU A 272 0.18 -11.54 -4.22
CA LEU A 272 1.44 -11.75 -4.93
C LEU A 272 1.29 -12.70 -6.12
N ASP A 273 0.44 -13.73 -6.01
CA ASP A 273 0.12 -14.62 -7.13
C ASP A 273 -0.58 -13.85 -8.26
N VAL A 274 -1.50 -12.95 -7.91
CA VAL A 274 -2.16 -12.08 -8.88
C VAL A 274 -1.17 -11.08 -9.45
N LEU A 275 -0.39 -10.39 -8.64
CA LEU A 275 0.53 -9.32 -9.03
C LEU A 275 1.81 -9.80 -9.72
N ALA A 276 2.03 -11.12 -9.83
CA ALA A 276 3.29 -11.74 -10.20
C ALA A 276 4.03 -11.05 -11.37
N VAL A 277 5.32 -10.78 -11.14
CA VAL A 277 6.24 -10.05 -12.03
C VAL A 277 7.47 -10.90 -12.37
#